data_AF-A0AAN8P1N5-F1
#
_entry.id   AF-A0AAN8P1N5-F1
#
_cell.length_a   1.000
_cell.length_b   1.000
_cell.length_c   1.000
_cell.angle_alpha   90.00
_cell.angle_beta   90.00
_cell.angle_gamma   90.00
#
_symmetry.space_group_name_H-M   'P 1'
#
loop_
_entity.id
_entity.type
_entity.pdbx_description
1 polymer ?
#
loop_
_entity_poly.entity_id
_entity_poly.type
_entity_poly.pdbx_seq_one_letter_code
_entity_poly.pdbx_strand_id
1 'polypeptide(L)'
;MALGLKCGGTLEERAQRLFTTKGRKEFDPSLLAKTKPGQKSGHAKDQERKKSIAALEAQVYKLADMVSEQRVATKENVQRKQARTEGERDDSDAEVSASESEGEDAEDVPYNPKNLPLGWDGKPIPYWLYKLHGLNISYNCEICGNFTYKGPKAFQRHFAEWRHAHGMRCLGIPNTAHFANVTQIEDALALWEKLKSQKQGERWQPELEEEYEDSLGNVVNKKTFDDLKRQGLL
;
A
#
# COMPACT_ATOMS: atom_id res chain seq x y z
N MET A 1 38.34 -41.19 -4.53
CA MET A 1 37.40 -41.42 -3.41
C MET A 1 38.14 -42.13 -2.31
N ALA A 2 38.22 -41.55 -1.10
CA ALA A 2 38.88 -42.21 0.02
C ALA A 2 38.01 -43.39 0.50
N LEU A 3 38.50 -44.63 0.35
CA LEU A 3 37.77 -45.87 0.69
C LEU A 3 37.58 -46.09 2.20
N GLY A 4 37.69 -45.03 3.03
CA GLY A 4 37.50 -45.10 4.48
C GLY A 4 38.53 -45.95 5.22
N LEU A 5 39.69 -46.25 4.63
CA LEU A 5 40.74 -47.08 5.22
C LEU A 5 41.48 -46.35 6.35
N LYS A 6 42.01 -47.12 7.32
CA LYS A 6 42.88 -46.56 8.38
C LYS A 6 44.11 -45.88 7.76
N CYS A 7 44.46 -44.69 8.25
CA CYS A 7 45.59 -43.90 7.72
C CYS A 7 46.84 -43.84 8.61
N GLY A 8 46.83 -44.41 9.83
CA GLY A 8 48.00 -44.42 10.73
C GLY A 8 48.95 -45.59 10.47
N GLY A 9 50.20 -45.54 10.96
CA GLY A 9 51.25 -46.57 10.77
C GLY A 9 52.38 -46.12 9.83
N THR A 10 53.26 -47.05 9.45
CA THR A 10 54.36 -46.78 8.49
C THR A 10 53.86 -46.67 7.04
N LEU A 11 54.69 -46.10 6.15
CA LEU A 11 54.34 -45.95 4.73
C LEU A 11 54.10 -47.32 4.05
N GLU A 12 54.86 -48.35 4.43
CA GLU A 12 54.73 -49.70 3.89
C GLU A 12 53.40 -50.35 4.30
N GLU A 13 53.02 -50.24 5.58
CA GLU A 13 51.73 -50.75 6.08
C GLU A 13 50.55 -50.06 5.40
N ARG A 14 50.69 -48.78 5.05
CA ARG A 14 49.67 -48.03 4.33
C ARG A 14 49.57 -48.47 2.87
N ALA A 15 50.70 -48.71 2.21
CA ALA A 15 50.74 -49.26 0.86
C ALA A 15 50.10 -50.66 0.83
N GLN A 16 50.45 -51.55 1.76
CA GLN A 16 49.88 -52.91 1.85
C GLN A 16 48.35 -52.86 2.01
N ARG A 17 47.81 -51.98 2.87
CA ARG A 17 46.36 -51.77 3.02
C ARG A 17 45.68 -51.27 1.74
N LEU A 18 46.36 -50.45 0.95
CA LEU A 18 45.82 -50.01 -0.34
C LEU A 18 45.86 -51.14 -1.37
N PHE A 19 46.95 -51.91 -1.43
CA PHE A 19 47.09 -53.03 -2.35
C PHE A 19 46.06 -54.14 -2.10
N THR A 20 45.71 -54.44 -0.85
CA THR A 20 44.70 -55.46 -0.52
C THR A 20 43.28 -55.10 -0.96
N THR A 21 43.01 -53.81 -1.22
CA THR A 21 41.70 -53.31 -1.67
C THR A 21 41.58 -53.18 -3.19
N LYS A 22 42.67 -53.40 -3.94
CA LYS A 22 42.69 -53.25 -5.40
C LYS A 22 41.83 -54.35 -6.07
N GLY A 23 40.80 -53.94 -6.80
CA GLY A 23 39.92 -54.84 -7.57
C GLY A 23 38.84 -55.57 -6.76
N ARG A 24 38.69 -55.27 -5.47
CA ARG A 24 37.66 -55.84 -4.59
C ARG A 24 36.60 -54.79 -4.26
N LYS A 25 35.33 -55.20 -4.20
CA LYS A 25 34.21 -54.33 -3.81
C LYS A 25 33.85 -54.43 -2.32
N GLU A 26 34.27 -55.52 -1.66
CA GLU A 26 34.05 -55.77 -0.24
C GLU A 26 35.40 -55.84 0.49
N PHE A 27 35.46 -55.22 1.67
CA PHE A 27 36.68 -55.08 2.46
C PHE A 27 36.49 -55.66 3.85
N ASP A 28 37.55 -56.23 4.43
CA ASP A 28 37.54 -56.65 5.81
C ASP A 28 37.28 -55.41 6.72
N PRO A 29 36.24 -55.45 7.58
CA PRO A 29 35.92 -54.37 8.53
C PRO A 29 37.10 -53.96 9.43
N SER A 30 38.10 -54.82 9.61
CA SER A 30 39.32 -54.52 10.36
C SER A 30 40.21 -53.46 9.68
N LEU A 31 40.14 -53.31 8.35
CA LEU A 31 40.94 -52.38 7.55
C LEU A 31 40.34 -50.98 7.48
N LEU A 32 39.03 -50.86 7.76
CA LEU A 32 38.29 -49.61 7.77
C LEU A 32 38.58 -48.80 9.04
N ALA A 33 38.59 -47.48 8.89
CA ALA A 33 38.69 -46.55 10.01
C ALA A 33 37.43 -46.69 10.88
N LYS A 34 37.62 -47.00 12.16
CA LYS A 34 36.50 -47.06 13.12
C LYS A 34 35.96 -45.64 13.34
N THR A 35 34.70 -45.41 12.99
CA THR A 35 33.97 -44.19 13.37
C THR A 35 33.78 -44.18 14.89
N LYS A 36 34.02 -43.05 15.56
CA LYS A 36 33.84 -42.93 17.02
C LYS A 36 32.39 -43.28 17.41
N PRO A 37 32.16 -44.03 18.50
CA PRO A 37 30.81 -44.33 18.98
C PRO A 37 30.15 -43.01 19.42
N GLY A 38 29.24 -42.50 18.60
CA GLY A 38 28.61 -41.17 18.74
C GLY A 38 28.50 -40.40 17.42
N GLN A 39 29.41 -40.64 16.45
CA GLN A 39 29.31 -40.00 15.12
C GLN A 39 28.22 -40.64 14.24
N LYS A 40 27.93 -41.93 14.42
CA LYS A 40 26.88 -42.64 13.65
C LYS A 40 25.47 -42.13 13.97
N SER A 41 25.17 -41.80 15.23
CA SER A 41 23.87 -41.26 15.64
C SER A 41 23.67 -39.82 15.16
N GLY A 42 24.73 -39.00 15.19
CA GLY A 42 24.72 -37.65 14.59
C GLY A 42 24.49 -37.68 13.08
N HIS A 43 25.18 -38.56 12.36
CA HIS A 43 25.00 -38.73 10.91
C HIS A 43 23.60 -39.21 10.52
N ALA A 44 23.02 -40.15 11.28
CA ALA A 44 21.66 -40.63 11.04
C ALA A 44 20.62 -39.52 11.27
N LYS A 45 20.79 -38.72 12.33
CA LYS A 45 19.91 -37.58 12.63
C LYS A 45 20.02 -36.47 11.58
N ASP A 46 21.23 -36.19 11.11
CA ASP A 46 21.46 -35.24 10.02
C ASP A 46 20.90 -35.74 8.69
N GLN A 47 20.96 -37.05 8.43
CA GLN A 47 20.40 -37.64 7.23
C GLN A 47 18.87 -37.60 7.23
N GLU A 48 18.24 -37.85 8.39
CA GLU A 48 16.79 -37.69 8.55
C GLU A 48 16.37 -36.23 8.39
N ARG A 49 17.12 -35.29 8.96
CA ARG A 49 16.90 -33.84 8.76
C ARG A 49 17.04 -33.43 7.30
N LYS A 50 18.04 -33.96 6.59
CA LYS A 50 18.21 -33.68 5.15
C LYS A 50 17.07 -34.25 4.32
N LYS A 51 16.56 -35.43 4.70
CA LYS A 51 15.42 -36.07 4.03
C LYS A 51 14.14 -35.26 4.21
N SER A 52 13.89 -34.72 5.41
CA SER A 52 12.72 -33.86 5.64
C SER A 52 12.81 -32.53 4.89
N ILE A 53 14.00 -31.92 4.83
CA ILE A 53 14.23 -30.70 4.04
C ILE A 53 14.01 -30.98 2.54
N ALA A 54 14.58 -32.06 2.00
CA ALA A 54 14.41 -32.41 0.59
C ALA A 54 12.93 -32.68 0.23
N ALA A 55 12.17 -33.28 1.14
CA ALA A 55 10.73 -33.49 0.95
C ALA A 55 9.96 -32.16 0.89
N LEU A 56 10.27 -31.21 1.78
CA LEU A 56 9.68 -29.87 1.77
C LEU A 56 10.07 -29.08 0.51
N GLU A 57 11.34 -29.14 0.09
CA GLU A 57 11.80 -28.50 -1.15
C GLU A 57 11.03 -29.01 -2.36
N ALA A 58 10.84 -30.32 -2.47
CA ALA A 58 10.07 -30.92 -3.56
C ALA A 58 8.59 -30.50 -3.53
N GLN A 59 7.98 -30.42 -2.34
CA GLN A 59 6.60 -29.94 -2.18
C GLN A 59 6.47 -28.47 -2.58
N VAL A 60 7.37 -27.61 -2.11
CA VAL A 60 7.38 -26.18 -2.47
C VAL A 60 7.57 -26.00 -3.96
N TYR A 61 8.47 -26.75 -4.58
CA TYR A 61 8.68 -26.70 -6.04
C TYR A 61 7.39 -27.04 -6.78
N LYS A 62 6.73 -28.13 -6.40
CA LYS A 62 5.49 -28.58 -7.06
C LYS A 62 4.34 -27.61 -6.84
N LEU A 63 4.18 -27.08 -5.62
CA LEU A 63 3.17 -26.06 -5.32
C LEU A 63 3.43 -24.78 -6.12
N ALA A 64 4.68 -24.32 -6.19
CA ALA A 64 5.08 -23.13 -6.93
C ALA A 64 4.83 -23.24 -8.44
N ASP A 65 4.93 -24.45 -9.01
CA ASP A 65 4.54 -24.70 -10.40
C ASP A 65 3.03 -24.63 -10.60
N MET A 66 2.25 -25.19 -9.66
CA MET A 66 0.78 -25.15 -9.73
C MET A 66 0.22 -23.72 -9.59
N VAL A 67 0.86 -22.86 -8.79
CA VAL A 67 0.49 -21.44 -8.64
C VAL A 67 1.32 -20.49 -9.50
N SER A 68 1.90 -20.99 -10.61
CA SER A 68 2.82 -20.22 -11.44
C SER A 68 2.18 -18.96 -12.03
N GLU A 69 0.92 -19.01 -12.42
CA GLU A 69 0.14 -17.86 -12.92
C GLU A 69 -0.03 -16.79 -11.84
N GLN A 70 -0.47 -17.18 -10.63
CA GLN A 70 -0.64 -16.27 -9.50
C GLN A 70 0.70 -15.67 -9.05
N ARG A 71 1.79 -16.45 -9.14
CA ARG A 71 3.16 -15.96 -8.85
C ARG A 71 3.60 -14.89 -9.84
N VAL A 72 3.29 -15.04 -11.13
CA VAL A 72 3.58 -14.02 -12.14
C VAL A 72 2.71 -12.78 -11.91
N ALA A 73 1.41 -12.96 -11.67
CA ALA A 73 0.48 -11.86 -11.42
C ALA A 73 0.87 -11.03 -10.18
N THR A 74 1.27 -11.69 -9.08
CA THR A 74 1.75 -11.01 -7.87
C THR A 74 3.06 -10.26 -8.12
N LYS A 75 3.98 -10.82 -8.91
CA LYS A 75 5.22 -10.13 -9.31
C LYS A 75 4.93 -8.86 -10.11
N GLU A 76 4.03 -8.92 -11.08
CA GLU A 76 3.59 -7.74 -11.85
C GLU A 76 2.91 -6.71 -10.97
N ASN A 77 2.08 -7.14 -10.01
CA ASN A 77 1.45 -6.25 -9.05
C ASN A 77 2.48 -5.51 -8.17
N VAL A 78 3.50 -6.22 -7.68
CA VAL A 78 4.60 -5.60 -6.92
C VAL A 78 5.35 -4.58 -7.76
N GLN A 79 5.66 -4.89 -9.02
CA GLN A 79 6.31 -3.93 -9.92
C GLN A 79 5.44 -2.70 -10.18
N ARG A 80 4.13 -2.89 -10.38
CA ARG A 80 3.16 -1.81 -10.54
C ARG A 80 3.07 -0.93 -9.29
N LYS A 81 3.01 -1.51 -8.09
CA LYS A 81 3.02 -0.78 -6.82
C LYS A 81 4.33 0.00 -6.61
N GLN A 82 5.46 -0.58 -7.01
CA GLN A 82 6.78 0.05 -6.88
C GLN A 82 6.92 1.30 -7.76
N ALA A 83 6.36 1.28 -8.97
CA ALA A 83 6.43 2.39 -9.93
C ALA A 83 5.51 3.59 -9.60
N ARG A 84 4.60 3.46 -8.62
CA ARG A 84 3.63 4.49 -8.25
C ARG A 84 4.20 5.55 -7.30
N THR A 85 3.65 6.75 -7.41
CA THR A 85 3.91 7.88 -6.50
C THR A 85 3.13 7.72 -5.18
N GLU A 86 3.52 8.43 -4.12
CA GLU A 86 3.04 8.21 -2.74
C GLU A 86 1.51 8.29 -2.58
N GLY A 87 0.83 9.14 -3.37
CA GLY A 87 -0.64 9.27 -3.35
C GLY A 87 -1.41 8.14 -4.06
N GLU A 88 -0.80 7.45 -5.03
CA GLU A 88 -1.45 6.38 -5.81
C GLU A 88 -1.28 4.99 -5.19
N ARG A 89 -0.48 4.88 -4.12
CA ARG A 89 -0.27 3.64 -3.35
C ARG A 89 -1.42 3.38 -2.38
N ASP A 90 -1.93 4.43 -1.73
CA ASP A 90 -3.01 4.35 -0.72
C ASP A 90 -4.33 3.84 -1.34
N ASP A 91 -4.64 4.26 -2.56
CA ASP A 91 -5.87 3.89 -3.27
C ASP A 91 -5.87 2.39 -3.68
N SER A 92 -4.72 1.82 -4.05
CA SER A 92 -4.63 0.39 -4.39
C SER A 92 -4.64 -0.56 -3.19
N ASP A 93 -4.17 -0.11 -2.03
CA ASP A 93 -4.25 -0.93 -0.81
C ASP A 93 -5.70 -0.98 -0.31
N ALA A 94 -6.46 0.10 -0.51
CA ALA A 94 -7.90 0.12 -0.26
C ALA A 94 -8.67 -0.83 -1.19
N GLU A 95 -8.36 -0.90 -2.49
CA GLU A 95 -9.04 -1.82 -3.42
C GLU A 95 -8.68 -3.31 -3.20
N VAL A 96 -7.42 -3.64 -2.89
CA VAL A 96 -7.03 -5.03 -2.58
C VAL A 96 -7.69 -5.49 -1.27
N SER A 97 -7.79 -4.60 -0.28
CA SER A 97 -8.51 -4.88 0.96
C SER A 97 -10.03 -5.05 0.77
N ALA A 98 -10.62 -4.44 -0.27
CA ALA A 98 -12.03 -4.61 -0.61
C ALA A 98 -12.31 -5.90 -1.37
N SER A 99 -11.41 -6.32 -2.27
CA SER A 99 -11.58 -7.54 -3.07
C SER A 99 -11.40 -8.84 -2.26
N GLU A 100 -10.63 -8.85 -1.17
CA GLU A 100 -10.56 -10.02 -0.26
C GLU A 100 -11.78 -10.14 0.67
N SER A 101 -12.64 -9.11 0.73
CA SER A 101 -13.82 -9.08 1.61
C SER A 101 -15.14 -9.53 0.93
N GLU A 102 -15.15 -9.71 -0.40
CA GLU A 102 -16.39 -9.96 -1.17
C GLU A 102 -16.70 -11.47 -1.35
N GLY A 103 -15.91 -12.37 -0.75
CA GLY A 103 -15.97 -13.82 -1.03
C GLY A 103 -16.66 -14.71 -0.01
N GLU A 104 -16.84 -14.31 1.25
CA GLU A 104 -17.14 -15.31 2.30
C GLU A 104 -17.64 -14.72 3.63
N ASP A 105 -18.68 -13.86 3.68
CA ASP A 105 -19.27 -13.53 5.00
C ASP A 105 -20.72 -13.00 4.98
N ALA A 106 -21.63 -13.75 4.35
CA ALA A 106 -23.07 -13.47 4.42
C ALA A 106 -23.82 -14.30 5.49
N GLU A 107 -23.14 -14.95 6.44
CA GLU A 107 -23.76 -15.95 7.32
C GLU A 107 -23.45 -15.86 8.83
N ASP A 108 -22.83 -14.81 9.36
CA ASP A 108 -22.87 -14.59 10.82
C ASP A 108 -22.58 -13.13 11.19
N VAL A 109 -23.61 -12.26 11.22
CA VAL A 109 -23.50 -10.99 11.94
C VAL A 109 -23.63 -11.32 13.43
N PRO A 110 -22.54 -11.31 14.22
CA PRO A 110 -22.61 -11.78 15.59
C PRO A 110 -23.47 -10.81 16.41
N TYR A 111 -24.40 -11.36 17.20
CA TYR A 111 -25.28 -10.58 18.06
C TYR A 111 -24.46 -9.59 18.92
N ASN A 112 -24.77 -8.29 18.78
CA ASN A 112 -24.09 -7.17 19.45
C ASN A 112 -24.95 -6.63 20.62
N PRO A 113 -24.99 -7.32 21.77
CA PRO A 113 -25.86 -6.96 22.91
C PRO A 113 -25.49 -5.63 23.59
N LYS A 114 -24.39 -4.96 23.20
CA LYS A 114 -23.94 -3.68 23.77
C LYS A 114 -23.87 -2.53 22.77
N ASN A 115 -24.37 -2.69 21.54
CA ASN A 115 -24.31 -1.65 20.49
C ASN A 115 -22.94 -0.97 20.37
N LEU A 116 -21.86 -1.75 20.57
CA LEU A 116 -20.51 -1.23 20.43
C LEU A 116 -20.26 -1.00 18.92
N PRO A 117 -19.70 0.13 18.49
CA PRO A 117 -19.44 0.37 17.08
C PRO A 117 -18.51 -0.71 16.51
N LEU A 118 -18.99 -1.37 15.45
CA LEU A 118 -18.26 -2.42 14.74
C LEU A 118 -17.03 -1.81 14.07
N GLY A 119 -15.93 -2.55 14.10
CA GLY A 119 -14.76 -2.19 13.32
C GLY A 119 -14.95 -2.50 11.84
N TRP A 120 -13.92 -2.19 11.07
CA TRP A 120 -13.81 -2.53 9.65
C TRP A 120 -13.76 -4.05 9.38
N ASP A 121 -13.59 -4.86 10.43
CA ASP A 121 -13.53 -6.34 10.44
C ASP A 121 -14.85 -6.99 10.93
N GLY A 122 -15.95 -6.23 11.06
CA GLY A 122 -17.24 -6.72 11.56
C GLY A 122 -17.26 -7.12 13.05
N LYS A 123 -16.10 -7.31 13.68
CA LYS A 123 -15.93 -7.63 15.10
C LYS A 123 -16.03 -6.38 15.99
N PRO A 124 -16.57 -6.50 17.22
CA PRO A 124 -16.63 -5.38 18.16
C PRO A 124 -15.22 -4.92 18.56
N ILE A 125 -14.92 -3.64 18.34
CA ILE A 125 -13.62 -3.05 18.65
C ILE A 125 -13.36 -3.09 20.17
N PRO A 126 -12.17 -3.54 20.64
CA PRO A 126 -11.79 -3.46 22.04
C PRO A 126 -11.91 -2.04 22.62
N TYR A 127 -12.45 -1.92 23.84
CA TYR A 127 -12.79 -0.62 24.47
C TYR A 127 -11.61 0.36 24.60
N TRP A 128 -10.40 -0.14 24.83
CA TRP A 128 -9.19 0.69 24.90
C TRP A 128 -8.83 1.29 23.54
N LEU A 129 -9.03 0.54 22.44
CA LEU A 129 -8.77 0.98 21.08
C LEU A 129 -9.79 2.04 20.64
N TYR A 130 -11.05 1.84 21.04
CA TYR A 130 -12.13 2.81 20.85
C TYR A 130 -11.82 4.17 21.48
N LYS A 131 -11.29 4.17 22.72
CA LYS A 131 -10.91 5.39 23.46
C LYS A 131 -9.61 6.01 22.94
N LEU A 132 -8.65 5.18 22.51
CA LEU A 132 -7.37 5.64 21.96
C LEU A 132 -7.55 6.38 20.62
N HIS A 133 -8.36 5.82 19.72
CA HIS A 133 -8.59 6.41 18.40
C HIS A 133 -9.73 7.45 18.37
N GLY A 134 -10.34 7.75 19.52
CA GLY A 134 -11.37 8.78 19.63
C GLY A 134 -12.69 8.45 18.91
N LEU A 135 -12.98 7.17 18.64
CA LEU A 135 -14.23 6.76 17.97
C LEU A 135 -15.48 7.04 18.83
N ASN A 136 -15.29 7.35 20.11
CA ASN A 136 -16.33 7.82 21.03
C ASN A 136 -16.79 9.26 20.80
N ILE A 137 -16.08 10.01 19.95
CA ILE A 137 -16.41 11.38 19.62
C ILE A 137 -17.14 11.38 18.28
N SER A 138 -18.40 11.81 18.28
CA SER A 138 -19.20 11.99 17.08
C SER A 138 -19.04 13.41 16.55
N TYR A 139 -18.80 13.54 15.25
CA TYR A 139 -18.79 14.79 14.52
C TYR A 139 -19.91 14.80 13.48
N ASN A 140 -20.49 15.97 13.23
CA ASN A 140 -21.62 16.11 12.31
C ASN A 140 -21.18 17.01 11.16
N CYS A 141 -21.53 16.65 9.93
CA CYS A 141 -21.30 17.48 8.75
C CYS A 141 -22.62 17.87 8.10
N GLU A 142 -22.92 19.18 8.08
CA GLU A 142 -24.18 19.73 7.56
C GLU A 142 -24.25 19.61 6.03
N ILE A 143 -23.14 19.89 5.34
CA ILE A 143 -22.98 19.74 3.88
C ILE A 143 -23.29 18.30 3.40
N CYS A 144 -23.08 17.30 4.27
CA CYS A 144 -23.39 15.89 4.00
C CYS A 144 -24.82 15.47 4.41
N GLY A 145 -25.72 16.41 4.69
CA GLY A 145 -27.08 16.13 5.18
C GLY A 145 -27.13 15.75 6.65
N ASN A 146 -26.37 16.46 7.50
CA ASN A 146 -26.22 16.18 8.94
C ASN A 146 -25.74 14.75 9.27
N PHE A 147 -24.96 14.15 8.37
CA PHE A 147 -24.40 12.82 8.60
C PHE A 147 -23.39 12.84 9.75
N THR A 148 -23.47 11.82 10.63
CA THR A 148 -22.61 11.70 11.80
C THR A 148 -21.43 10.78 11.52
N TYR A 149 -20.21 11.31 11.64
CA TYR A 149 -18.96 10.56 11.55
C TYR A 149 -18.43 10.24 12.94
N LYS A 150 -17.96 9.00 13.14
CA LYS A 150 -17.38 8.55 14.41
C LYS A 150 -15.86 8.66 14.37
N GLY A 151 -15.33 9.55 15.18
CA GLY A 151 -13.90 9.77 15.38
C GLY A 151 -13.26 10.77 14.41
N PRO A 152 -12.13 11.39 14.81
CA PRO A 152 -11.50 12.45 14.04
C PRO A 152 -10.97 11.99 12.68
N LYS A 153 -10.43 10.76 12.59
CA LYS A 153 -9.82 10.26 11.34
C LYS A 153 -10.85 10.05 10.23
N ALA A 154 -11.99 9.43 10.55
CA ALA A 154 -13.11 9.30 9.62
C ALA A 154 -13.65 10.67 9.22
N PHE A 155 -13.77 11.58 10.19
CA PHE A 155 -14.17 12.95 9.93
C PHE A 155 -13.13 13.78 9.15
N GLN A 156 -11.85 13.44 9.10
CA GLN A 156 -10.93 14.12 8.18
C GLN A 156 -11.00 13.53 6.78
N ARG A 157 -11.15 12.21 6.67
CA ARG A 157 -11.25 11.53 5.38
C ARG A 157 -12.50 11.92 4.60
N HIS A 158 -13.62 12.18 5.28
CA HIS A 158 -14.89 12.45 4.60
C HIS A 158 -14.87 13.69 3.67
N PHE A 159 -13.97 14.66 3.88
CA PHE A 159 -13.85 15.83 3.00
C PHE A 159 -13.45 15.47 1.56
N ALA A 160 -12.70 14.37 1.40
CA ALA A 160 -12.31 13.83 0.10
C ALA A 160 -13.30 12.77 -0.43
N GLU A 161 -14.24 12.31 0.39
CA GLU A 161 -15.21 11.29 -0.01
C GLU A 161 -16.28 11.86 -0.95
N TRP A 162 -16.82 11.00 -1.82
CA TRP A 162 -17.80 11.38 -2.84
C TRP A 162 -19.02 12.10 -2.25
N ARG A 163 -19.48 11.71 -1.07
CA ARG A 163 -20.66 12.31 -0.42
C ARG A 163 -20.45 13.80 -0.13
N HIS A 164 -19.30 14.17 0.42
CA HIS A 164 -18.99 15.57 0.71
C HIS A 164 -18.75 16.35 -0.58
N ALA A 165 -18.00 15.77 -1.52
CA ALA A 165 -17.76 16.38 -2.84
C ALA A 165 -19.08 16.63 -3.61
N HIS A 166 -20.04 15.72 -3.50
CA HIS A 166 -21.37 15.87 -4.07
C HIS A 166 -22.16 16.98 -3.37
N GLY A 167 -22.12 17.05 -2.04
CA GLY A 167 -22.72 18.15 -1.27
C GLY A 167 -22.19 19.52 -1.71
N MET A 168 -20.87 19.65 -1.82
CA MET A 168 -20.20 20.87 -2.32
C MET A 168 -20.61 21.21 -3.75
N ARG A 169 -20.74 20.21 -4.63
CA ARG A 169 -21.21 20.39 -6.01
C ARG A 169 -22.66 20.92 -6.05
N CYS A 170 -23.55 20.43 -5.19
CA CYS A 170 -24.93 20.95 -5.09
C CYS A 170 -24.97 22.42 -4.66
N LEU A 171 -23.99 22.87 -3.85
CA LEU A 171 -23.84 24.27 -3.46
C LEU A 171 -23.16 25.13 -4.54
N GLY A 172 -22.66 24.53 -5.63
CA GLY A 172 -21.91 25.24 -6.67
C GLY A 172 -20.49 25.63 -6.27
N ILE A 173 -19.96 25.04 -5.19
CA ILE A 173 -18.61 25.33 -4.68
C ILE A 173 -17.65 24.23 -5.14
N PRO A 174 -16.47 24.56 -5.70
CA PRO A 174 -15.48 23.56 -6.06
C PRO A 174 -14.84 22.93 -4.81
N ASN A 175 -14.80 21.60 -4.74
CA ASN A 175 -14.17 20.85 -3.64
C ASN A 175 -12.64 20.97 -3.72
N THR A 176 -12.09 22.01 -3.09
CA THR A 176 -10.65 22.30 -3.04
C THR A 176 -10.18 22.28 -1.59
N ALA A 177 -8.86 22.17 -1.37
CA ALA A 177 -8.27 22.13 -0.02
C ALA A 177 -8.60 23.37 0.84
N HIS A 178 -9.00 24.49 0.23
CA HIS A 178 -9.44 25.69 0.94
C HIS A 178 -10.68 25.45 1.82
N PHE A 179 -11.52 24.46 1.47
CA PHE A 179 -12.74 24.11 2.19
C PHE A 179 -12.53 22.95 3.18
N ALA A 180 -11.29 22.55 3.44
CA ALA A 180 -11.00 21.55 4.46
C ALA A 180 -11.49 22.03 5.84
N ASN A 181 -12.12 21.13 6.59
CA ASN A 181 -12.70 21.41 7.92
C ASN A 181 -13.96 22.30 7.93
N VAL A 182 -14.52 22.68 6.78
CA VAL A 182 -15.77 23.43 6.71
C VAL A 182 -16.95 22.47 6.71
N THR A 183 -17.79 22.50 7.76
CA THR A 183 -18.96 21.61 7.87
C THR A 183 -20.29 22.32 7.67
N GLN A 184 -20.38 23.59 8.02
CA GLN A 184 -21.60 24.39 7.93
C GLN A 184 -21.77 24.95 6.52
N ILE A 185 -23.01 24.98 6.05
CA ILE A 185 -23.34 25.46 4.71
C ILE A 185 -23.12 26.98 4.62
N GLU A 186 -23.51 27.72 5.66
CA GLU A 186 -23.37 29.17 5.73
C GLU A 186 -21.89 29.60 5.67
N ASP A 187 -21.03 28.94 6.44
CA ASP A 187 -19.60 29.18 6.45
C ASP A 187 -18.94 28.89 5.09
N ALA A 188 -19.36 27.81 4.43
CA ALA A 188 -18.86 27.46 3.10
C ALA A 188 -19.20 28.53 2.05
N LEU A 189 -20.43 29.03 2.06
CA LEU A 189 -20.88 30.10 1.16
C LEU A 189 -20.15 31.42 1.44
N ALA A 190 -20.00 31.79 2.71
CA ALA A 190 -19.29 33.01 3.10
C ALA A 190 -17.81 32.96 2.72
N LEU A 191 -17.16 31.80 2.87
CA LEU A 191 -15.78 31.59 2.45
C LEU A 191 -15.64 31.64 0.93
N TRP A 192 -16.60 31.05 0.20
CA TRP A 192 -16.59 31.05 -1.26
C TRP A 192 -16.73 32.45 -1.84
N GLU A 193 -17.64 33.28 -1.33
CA GLU A 193 -17.78 34.67 -1.80
C GLU A 193 -16.53 35.52 -1.53
N LYS A 194 -15.87 35.32 -0.39
CA LYS A 194 -14.58 35.97 -0.09
C LYS A 194 -13.49 35.55 -1.07
N LEU A 195 -13.32 34.24 -1.30
CA LEU A 195 -12.34 33.71 -2.25
C LEU A 195 -12.61 34.17 -3.69
N LYS A 196 -13.88 34.20 -4.09
CA LYS A 196 -14.30 34.66 -5.41
C LYS A 196 -13.97 36.14 -5.61
N SER A 197 -14.24 36.98 -4.61
CA SER A 197 -13.89 38.41 -4.64
C SER A 197 -12.38 38.64 -4.71
N GLN A 198 -11.60 37.90 -3.93
CA GLN A 198 -10.13 37.96 -3.97
C GLN A 198 -9.59 37.54 -5.34
N LYS A 199 -10.04 36.39 -5.87
CA LYS A 199 -9.61 35.92 -7.19
C LYS A 199 -10.04 36.84 -8.32
N GLN A 200 -11.18 37.51 -8.22
CA GLN A 200 -11.61 38.51 -9.20
C GLN A 200 -10.74 39.76 -9.18
N GLY A 201 -10.23 40.16 -8.00
CA GLY A 201 -9.28 41.26 -7.87
C GLY A 201 -7.87 40.94 -8.34
N GLU A 202 -7.42 39.69 -8.17
CA GLU A 202 -6.10 39.23 -8.66
C GLU A 202 -6.10 38.92 -10.16
N ARG A 203 -7.27 38.64 -10.73
CA ARG A 203 -7.40 38.33 -12.15
C ARG A 203 -7.22 39.60 -12.97
N TRP A 204 -6.06 39.71 -13.63
CA TRP A 204 -5.77 40.76 -14.60
C TRP A 204 -6.92 40.91 -15.60
N GLN A 205 -7.48 42.10 -15.68
CA GLN A 205 -8.59 42.42 -16.57
C GLN A 205 -8.07 43.23 -17.78
N PRO A 206 -7.83 42.61 -18.96
CA PRO A 206 -7.26 43.30 -20.12
C PRO A 206 -8.04 44.55 -20.53
N GLU A 207 -9.36 44.54 -20.35
CA GLU A 207 -10.22 45.66 -20.75
C GLU A 207 -10.02 46.92 -19.87
N LEU A 208 -9.61 46.71 -18.60
CA LEU A 208 -9.45 47.75 -17.58
C LEU A 208 -7.98 48.07 -17.28
N GLU A 209 -7.09 47.10 -17.38
CA GLU A 209 -5.68 47.20 -16.96
C GLU A 209 -4.69 47.23 -18.14
N GLU A 210 -5.11 46.92 -19.36
CA GLU A 210 -4.25 47.04 -20.55
C GLU A 210 -4.28 48.48 -21.08
N GLU A 211 -3.12 49.13 -21.06
CA GLU A 211 -2.95 50.51 -21.49
C GLU A 211 -2.46 50.56 -22.95
N TYR A 212 -3.08 51.44 -23.75
CA TYR A 212 -2.73 51.74 -25.13
C TYR A 212 -2.36 53.22 -25.25
N GLU A 213 -1.37 53.51 -26.09
CA GLU A 213 -0.95 54.87 -26.41
C GLU A 213 -1.58 55.30 -27.74
N ASP A 214 -2.21 56.48 -27.76
CA ASP A 214 -2.72 57.08 -29.00
C ASP A 214 -1.60 57.73 -29.85
N SER A 215 -1.93 58.17 -31.07
CA SER A 215 -0.98 58.86 -31.95
C SER A 215 -0.50 60.22 -31.42
N LEU A 216 -1.13 60.75 -30.36
CA LEU A 216 -0.78 61.99 -29.69
C LEU A 216 0.04 61.75 -28.40
N GLY A 217 0.28 60.49 -28.03
CA GLY A 217 1.02 60.10 -26.83
C GLY A 217 0.19 60.03 -25.55
N ASN A 218 -1.15 60.07 -25.63
CA ASN A 218 -2.00 59.90 -24.46
C ASN A 218 -2.20 58.42 -24.15
N VAL A 219 -2.05 58.07 -22.88
CA VAL A 219 -2.27 56.71 -22.39
C VAL A 219 -3.74 56.53 -21.99
N VAL A 220 -4.41 55.56 -22.60
CA VAL A 220 -5.81 55.23 -22.35
C VAL A 220 -5.99 53.71 -22.22
N ASN A 221 -6.95 53.28 -21.41
CA ASN A 221 -7.24 51.86 -21.26
C ASN A 221 -7.78 51.30 -22.59
N LYS A 222 -7.60 50.00 -22.83
CA LYS A 222 -8.01 49.32 -24.06
C LYS A 222 -9.45 49.59 -24.45
N LYS A 223 -10.39 49.54 -23.50
CA LYS A 223 -11.80 49.79 -23.76
C LYS A 223 -12.05 51.18 -24.33
N THR A 224 -11.49 52.20 -23.67
CA THR A 224 -11.56 53.59 -24.10
C THR A 224 -10.89 53.80 -25.45
N PHE A 225 -9.76 53.13 -25.70
CA PHE A 225 -9.09 53.17 -26.99
C PHE A 225 -9.98 52.58 -28.10
N ASP A 226 -10.53 51.38 -27.89
CA ASP A 226 -11.39 50.72 -28.87
C ASP A 226 -12.69 51.50 -29.14
N ASP A 227 -13.28 52.11 -28.10
CA ASP A 227 -14.48 52.95 -28.24
C ASP A 227 -14.18 54.25 -28.99
N LEU A 228 -13.09 54.94 -28.68
CA LEU A 228 -12.64 56.13 -29.41
C LEU A 228 -12.30 55.80 -30.86
N LYS A 229 -11.68 54.64 -31.11
CA LYS A 229 -11.34 54.16 -32.45
C LYS A 229 -12.58 53.86 -33.27
N ARG A 230 -13.61 53.24 -32.67
CA ARG A 230 -14.91 53.01 -33.32
C ARG A 230 -15.65 54.31 -33.65
N GLN A 231 -15.48 55.34 -32.82
CA GLN A 231 -16.04 56.67 -33.04
C GLN A 231 -15.22 57.52 -34.03
N GLY A 232 -14.02 57.06 -34.43
CA GLY A 232 -13.12 57.80 -35.33
C GLY A 232 -12.43 59.00 -34.67
N LEU A 233 -12.24 58.95 -33.35
CA LEU A 233 -11.66 60.01 -32.52
C LEU A 233 -10.18 59.79 -32.16
N LEU A 234 -9.54 58.78 -32.76
CA LEU A 234 -8.12 58.41 -32.59
C LEU A 234 -7.39 58.46 -33.93
#